data_AF-A0A183A3D8-F1
#
_entry.id   AF-A0A183A3D8-F1
#
_cell.length_a   1.000
_cell.length_b   1.000
_cell.length_c   1.000
_cell.angle_alpha   90.00
_cell.angle_beta   90.00
_cell.angle_gamma   90.00
#
_symmetry.space_group_name_H-M   'P 1'
#
loop_
_entity.id
_entity.type
_entity.pdbx_description
1 polymer ?
#
loop_
_entity_poly.entity_id
_entity_poly.type
_entity_poly.pdbx_seq_one_letter_code
_entity_poly.pdbx_strand_id
1 'polypeptide(L)'
;MVILRGLRFDTLCHILTYANVHAGSTVLLAETCAGLILGAVLERLGPAEFGGSVIQFFHGSAPPRPEMNPVAADAYEAQVHSVAYRDVIPLLTNGSVLLNAPSTAVPEEQSMCDENFRTTMLNGCMFS
;
A
#
# COMPACT_ATOMS: atom_id res chain seq x y z
N MET A 1 4.07 3.31 -21.07
CA MET A 1 3.42 1.99 -20.98
C MET A 1 4.17 1.16 -19.96
N VAL A 2 3.67 1.12 -18.72
CA VAL A 2 4.33 0.40 -17.62
C VAL A 2 4.04 -1.08 -17.80
N ILE A 3 5.05 -1.85 -18.25
CA ILE A 3 4.94 -3.32 -18.28
C ILE A 3 5.05 -3.79 -16.82
N LEU A 4 3.91 -4.02 -16.19
CA LEU A 4 3.83 -4.50 -14.81
C LEU A 4 4.38 -5.93 -14.76
N ARG A 5 5.69 -6.04 -14.50
CA ARG A 5 6.44 -7.28 -14.22
C ARG A 5 6.16 -8.46 -15.19
N GLY A 6 5.78 -8.17 -16.44
CA GLY A 6 5.44 -9.20 -17.43
C GLY A 6 4.19 -10.04 -17.09
N LEU A 7 3.34 -9.57 -16.17
CA LEU A 7 2.11 -10.27 -15.79
C LEU A 7 1.09 -10.20 -16.93
N ARG A 8 0.79 -11.35 -17.52
CA ARG A 8 -0.25 -11.50 -18.55
C ARG A 8 -1.62 -11.70 -17.89
N PHE A 9 -2.67 -11.19 -18.53
CA PHE A 9 -4.05 -11.30 -18.04
C PHE A 9 -4.47 -12.75 -17.77
N ASP A 10 -4.12 -13.69 -18.65
CA ASP A 10 -4.43 -15.12 -18.47
C ASP A 10 -3.85 -15.67 -17.14
N THR A 11 -2.62 -15.28 -16.80
CA THR A 11 -1.97 -15.69 -15.54
C THR A 11 -2.69 -15.12 -14.33
N LEU A 12 -3.16 -13.87 -14.41
CA LEU A 12 -3.95 -13.25 -13.35
C LEU A 12 -5.27 -14.01 -13.13
N CYS A 13 -5.99 -14.34 -14.21
CA CYS A 13 -7.23 -15.11 -14.11
C CYS A 13 -6.99 -16.49 -13.47
N HIS A 14 -5.90 -17.16 -13.83
CA HIS A 14 -5.51 -18.42 -13.21
C HIS A 14 -5.22 -18.25 -11.72
N ILE A 15 -4.46 -17.23 -11.32
CA ILE A 15 -4.16 -16.96 -9.90
C ILE A 15 -5.46 -16.80 -9.11
N LEU A 16 -6.40 -15.98 -9.59
CA LEU A 16 -7.66 -15.75 -8.88
C LEU A 16 -8.52 -17.02 -8.77
N THR A 17 -8.52 -17.84 -9.82
CA THR A 17 -9.26 -19.12 -9.81
C THR A 17 -8.61 -20.14 -8.89
N TYR A 18 -7.28 -20.29 -8.91
CA TYR A 18 -6.55 -21.20 -8.01
C TYR A 18 -6.61 -20.75 -6.54
N ALA A 19 -6.61 -19.45 -6.29
CA ALA A 19 -6.80 -18.88 -4.96
C ALA A 19 -8.26 -18.96 -4.48
N ASN A 20 -9.18 -19.44 -5.32
CA ASN A 20 -10.61 -19.56 -5.02
C ASN A 20 -11.21 -18.23 -4.52
N VAL A 21 -10.87 -17.12 -5.17
CA VAL A 21 -11.41 -15.80 -4.78
C VAL A 21 -12.87 -15.71 -5.20
N HIS A 22 -13.74 -15.53 -4.21
CA HIS A 22 -15.19 -15.43 -4.38
C HIS A 22 -15.81 -14.47 -3.36
N ALA A 23 -17.03 -14.01 -3.60
CA ALA A 23 -17.76 -13.12 -2.70
C ALA A 23 -17.82 -13.68 -1.26
N GLY A 24 -17.52 -12.83 -0.28
CA GLY A 24 -17.48 -13.20 1.14
C GLY A 24 -16.20 -13.91 1.61
N SER A 25 -15.20 -14.07 0.74
CA SER A 25 -13.90 -14.62 1.15
C SER A 25 -12.98 -13.55 1.77
N THR A 26 -12.14 -13.97 2.72
CA THR A 26 -11.06 -13.14 3.27
C THR A 26 -9.76 -13.52 2.59
N VAL A 27 -9.19 -12.60 1.80
CA VAL A 27 -8.01 -12.87 0.98
C VAL A 27 -6.81 -12.09 1.51
N LEU A 28 -5.70 -12.78 1.72
CA LEU A 28 -4.41 -12.15 2.00
C LEU A 28 -3.69 -11.88 0.68
N LEU A 29 -3.41 -10.63 0.39
CA LEU A 29 -2.79 -10.21 -0.85
C LEU A 29 -1.43 -9.55 -0.61
N ALA A 30 -0.43 -10.07 -1.29
CA ALA A 30 0.94 -9.59 -1.29
C ALA A 30 1.33 -9.30 -2.75
N GLU A 31 1.25 -8.03 -3.18
CA GLU A 31 1.54 -7.69 -4.57
C GLU A 31 2.40 -6.44 -4.71
N THR A 32 3.10 -6.36 -5.85
CA THR A 32 3.89 -5.20 -6.27
C THR A 32 3.49 -4.72 -7.66
N CYS A 33 2.26 -5.04 -8.09
CA CYS A 33 1.77 -4.80 -9.45
C CYS A 33 0.88 -3.54 -9.53
N ALA A 34 1.25 -2.48 -8.80
CA ALA A 34 0.54 -1.20 -8.77
C ALA A 34 -0.97 -1.31 -8.44
N GLY A 35 -1.37 -2.33 -7.68
CA GLY A 35 -2.78 -2.52 -7.30
C GLY A 35 -3.61 -3.31 -8.33
N LEU A 36 -3.02 -3.80 -9.44
CA LEU A 36 -3.78 -4.53 -10.45
C LEU A 36 -4.43 -5.80 -9.90
N ILE A 37 -3.72 -6.59 -9.10
CA ILE A 37 -4.27 -7.84 -8.57
C ILE A 37 -5.32 -7.52 -7.52
N LEU A 38 -5.11 -6.49 -6.68
CA LEU A 38 -6.08 -6.01 -5.72
C LEU A 38 -7.39 -5.58 -6.38
N GLY A 39 -7.31 -4.81 -7.46
CA GLY A 39 -8.49 -4.43 -8.24
C GLY A 39 -9.27 -5.65 -8.72
N ALA A 40 -8.58 -6.63 -9.30
CA ALA A 40 -9.22 -7.86 -9.79
C ALA A 40 -9.78 -8.75 -8.65
N VAL A 41 -9.17 -8.73 -7.47
CA VAL A 41 -9.71 -9.39 -6.27
C VAL A 41 -10.98 -8.70 -5.81
N LEU A 42 -10.98 -7.37 -5.69
CA LEU A 42 -12.16 -6.59 -5.28
C LEU A 42 -13.33 -6.77 -6.24
N GLU A 43 -13.07 -6.80 -7.56
CA GLU A 43 -14.09 -7.10 -8.57
C GLU A 43 -14.73 -8.49 -8.36
N ARG A 44 -13.95 -9.50 -7.93
CA ARG A 44 -14.48 -10.84 -7.64
C ARG A 44 -15.11 -10.98 -6.26
N LEU A 45 -14.69 -10.20 -5.27
CA LEU A 45 -15.32 -10.13 -3.95
C LEU A 45 -16.69 -9.46 -4.03
N GLY A 46 -16.84 -8.51 -4.95
CA GLY A 46 -18.06 -7.75 -5.11
C GLY A 46 -18.31 -6.77 -3.95
N PRO A 47 -19.56 -6.30 -3.78
CA PRO A 47 -19.93 -5.30 -2.79
C PRO A 47 -19.56 -5.65 -1.34
N ALA A 48 -19.32 -4.63 -0.52
CA ALA A 48 -19.03 -4.75 0.91
C ALA A 48 -20.09 -5.53 1.70
N GLU A 49 -21.34 -5.52 1.23
CA GLU A 49 -22.48 -6.22 1.85
C GLU A 49 -22.29 -7.75 1.94
N PHE A 50 -21.47 -8.34 1.07
CA PHE A 50 -21.20 -9.78 1.08
C PHE A 50 -20.18 -10.21 2.14
N GLY A 51 -19.59 -9.27 2.90
CA GLY A 51 -18.66 -9.57 4.00
C GLY A 51 -17.26 -10.01 3.57
N GLY A 52 -16.89 -9.78 2.31
CA GLY A 52 -15.53 -10.05 1.82
C GLY A 52 -14.51 -9.02 2.35
N SER A 53 -13.30 -9.46 2.64
CA SER A 53 -12.23 -8.58 3.14
C SER A 53 -10.89 -8.93 2.50
N VAL A 54 -10.05 -7.92 2.28
CA VAL A 54 -8.70 -8.09 1.75
C VAL A 54 -7.69 -7.52 2.72
N ILE A 55 -6.72 -8.34 3.11
CA ILE A 55 -5.56 -7.88 3.87
C ILE A 55 -4.44 -7.66 2.86
N GLN A 56 -4.09 -6.40 2.60
CA GLN A 56 -3.04 -6.05 1.64
C GLN A 56 -1.72 -5.82 2.38
N PHE A 57 -0.74 -6.67 2.10
CA PHE A 57 0.63 -6.43 2.49
C PHE A 57 1.34 -5.56 1.44
N PHE A 58 1.92 -4.45 1.92
CA PHE A 58 2.70 -3.56 1.08
C PHE A 58 4.09 -3.34 1.67
N HIS A 59 5.04 -3.12 0.78
CA HIS A 59 6.39 -2.69 1.14
C HIS A 59 6.55 -1.19 0.82
N GLY A 60 7.36 -0.48 1.61
CA GLY A 60 7.60 0.96 1.44
C GLY A 60 6.73 1.83 2.36
N SER A 61 6.44 3.05 1.91
CA SER A 61 5.76 4.08 2.70
C SER A 61 4.23 4.01 2.61
N ALA A 62 3.68 3.65 1.44
CA ALA A 62 2.24 3.62 1.20
C ALA A 62 1.80 2.41 0.33
N PRO A 63 0.57 1.91 0.53
CA PRO A 63 0.04 0.82 -0.30
C PRO A 63 -0.23 1.32 -1.73
N PRO A 64 0.01 0.46 -2.75
CA PRO A 64 -0.34 0.78 -4.13
C PRO A 64 -1.87 0.80 -4.29
N ARG A 65 -2.41 1.93 -4.73
CA ARG A 65 -3.85 2.08 -5.02
C ARG A 65 -4.14 1.71 -6.48
N PRO A 66 -5.06 0.77 -6.75
CA PRO A 66 -5.55 0.52 -8.09
C PRO A 66 -6.27 1.75 -8.63
N GLU A 67 -6.21 1.96 -9.95
CA GLU A 67 -7.18 2.84 -10.60
C GLU A 67 -8.53 2.14 -10.65
N MET A 68 -9.50 2.68 -9.93
CA MET A 68 -10.83 2.10 -9.80
C MET A 68 -11.91 3.17 -9.95
N ASN A 69 -13.10 2.73 -10.37
CA ASN A 69 -14.26 3.61 -10.47
C ASN A 69 -14.69 4.07 -9.06
N PRO A 70 -15.43 5.18 -8.92
CA PRO A 70 -15.79 5.72 -7.60
C PRO A 70 -16.66 4.77 -6.75
N VAL A 71 -17.42 3.87 -7.36
CA VAL A 71 -18.21 2.85 -6.64
C VAL A 71 -17.30 1.78 -6.03
N ALA A 72 -16.26 1.38 -6.76
CA ALA A 72 -15.24 0.45 -6.30
C ALA A 72 -14.31 1.10 -5.26
N ALA A 73 -14.13 2.42 -5.29
CA ALA A 73 -13.36 3.15 -4.27
C ALA A 73 -14.00 3.07 -2.88
N ASP A 74 -15.33 3.14 -2.80
CA ASP A 74 -16.06 2.96 -1.54
C ASP A 74 -15.90 1.53 -1.00
N ALA A 75 -15.99 0.53 -1.89
CA ALA A 75 -15.72 -0.87 -1.54
C ALA A 75 -14.29 -1.09 -1.06
N TYR A 76 -13.30 -0.41 -1.66
CA TYR A 76 -11.90 -0.46 -1.23
C TYR A 76 -11.73 0.01 0.21
N GLU A 77 -12.26 1.18 0.56
CA GLU A 77 -12.11 1.74 1.91
C GLU A 77 -12.83 0.89 2.98
N ALA A 78 -13.92 0.20 2.61
CA ALA A 78 -14.66 -0.67 3.51
C ALA A 78 -14.03 -2.07 3.69
N GLN A 79 -13.48 -2.66 2.63
CA GLN A 79 -13.04 -4.07 2.62
C GLN A 79 -11.53 -4.26 2.76
N VAL A 80 -10.71 -3.24 2.44
CA VAL A 80 -9.25 -3.38 2.35
C VAL A 80 -8.55 -2.91 3.62
N HIS A 81 -7.79 -3.81 4.22
CA HIS A 81 -6.91 -3.53 5.35
C HIS A 81 -5.45 -3.58 4.90
N SER A 82 -4.83 -2.41 4.80
CA SER A 82 -3.42 -2.30 4.42
C SER A 82 -2.51 -2.47 5.64
N VAL A 83 -1.54 -3.38 5.55
CA VAL A 83 -0.55 -3.62 6.60
C VAL A 83 0.85 -3.60 5.99
N ALA A 84 1.78 -2.85 6.59
CA ALA A 84 3.14 -2.78 6.07
C ALA A 84 3.93 -4.03 6.46
N TYR A 85 4.74 -4.56 5.54
CA TYR A 85 5.59 -5.72 5.82
C TYR A 85 6.52 -5.52 7.02
N ARG A 86 7.03 -4.30 7.21
CA ARG A 86 7.91 -3.97 8.34
C ARG A 86 7.26 -4.25 9.71
N ASP A 87 5.94 -4.15 9.79
CA ASP A 87 5.18 -4.34 11.03
C ASP A 87 4.92 -5.83 11.29
N VAL A 88 4.86 -6.64 10.22
CA VAL A 88 4.54 -8.08 10.29
C VAL A 88 5.80 -8.97 10.34
N ILE A 89 6.91 -8.56 9.72
CA ILE A 89 8.17 -9.32 9.68
C ILE A 89 8.67 -9.70 11.09
N PRO A 90 8.68 -8.79 12.10
CA PRO A 90 9.10 -9.14 13.45
C PRO A 90 8.20 -10.22 14.09
N LEU A 91 6.89 -10.18 13.81
CA LEU A 91 5.93 -11.17 14.30
C LEU A 91 6.21 -12.55 13.71
N LEU A 92 6.53 -12.61 12.41
CA LEU A 92 6.80 -13.86 11.70
C LEU A 92 8.17 -14.45 12.02
N THR A 93 9.17 -13.61 12.34
CA THR A 93 10.56 -14.05 12.51
C THR A 93 10.90 -14.35 13.97
N ASN A 94 10.43 -13.53 14.90
CA ASN A 94 10.88 -13.57 16.30
C ASN A 94 9.77 -13.97 17.29
N GLY A 95 8.52 -14.11 16.86
CA GLY A 95 7.38 -14.55 17.68
C GLY A 95 7.00 -13.64 18.85
N SER A 96 7.71 -12.52 19.07
CA SER A 96 7.46 -11.60 20.17
C SER A 96 6.43 -10.55 19.78
N VAL A 97 5.22 -10.71 20.31
CA VAL A 97 4.11 -9.77 20.18
C VAL A 97 4.37 -8.56 21.09
N LEU A 98 4.75 -7.42 20.50
CA LEU A 98 4.57 -6.11 21.14
C LEU A 98 3.33 -5.47 20.53
N LEU A 99 2.15 -5.84 21.04
CA LEU A 99 0.90 -5.14 20.73
C LEU A 99 1.00 -3.72 21.31
N ASN A 100 1.34 -2.77 20.46
CA ASN A 100 0.99 -1.38 20.68
C ASN A 100 0.30 -0.86 19.41
N ALA A 101 -1.02 -0.90 19.41
CA ALA A 101 -1.84 0.00 18.59
C ALA A 101 -2.39 1.06 19.56
N PRO A 102 -2.59 2.33 19.15
CA PRO A 102 -2.76 2.81 17.78
C PRO A 102 -1.90 4.06 17.43
N SER A 103 -1.68 4.31 16.14
CA SER A 103 -1.44 5.68 15.66
C SER A 103 -2.34 5.98 14.46
N THR A 104 -3.57 6.38 14.78
CA THR A 104 -4.22 7.46 14.04
C THR A 104 -3.41 8.75 14.23
N ALA A 105 -2.71 9.22 13.20
CA ALA A 105 -2.21 10.59 13.04
C ALA A 105 -1.90 10.76 11.53
N VAL A 106 -2.77 11.41 10.74
CA VAL A 106 -2.78 12.86 10.44
C VAL A 106 -1.41 13.36 9.92
N PRO A 107 -1.31 14.06 8.77
CA PRO A 107 -0.04 14.42 8.16
C PRO A 107 0.68 15.48 8.99
N GLU A 108 1.85 15.13 9.54
CA GLU A 108 2.76 16.12 10.12
C GLU A 108 3.65 16.72 9.03
N GLU A 109 3.44 18.02 8.86
CA GLU A 109 4.25 19.04 8.21
C GLU A 109 5.76 18.78 8.40
N GLN A 110 6.46 18.40 7.32
CA GLN A 110 7.93 18.42 7.29
C GLN A 110 8.41 19.85 6.96
N SER A 111 8.49 20.67 7.99
CA SER A 111 9.38 21.84 8.02
C SER A 111 10.69 21.41 8.67
N MET A 112 11.77 21.30 7.87
CA MET A 112 13.13 21.36 8.39
C MET A 112 14.09 21.82 7.29
N CYS A 113 14.13 23.14 7.07
CA CYS A 113 15.30 23.81 6.54
C CYS A 113 16.16 24.28 7.73
N ASP A 114 17.47 24.33 7.50
CA ASP A 114 18.49 25.09 8.26
C ASP A 114 19.24 24.38 9.39
N GLU A 115 20.24 23.58 9.01
CA GLU A 115 21.57 23.63 9.63
C GLU A 115 22.67 23.60 8.56
N ASN A 116 22.89 24.74 7.92
CA ASN A 116 24.14 25.07 7.22
C ASN A 116 24.54 26.50 7.58
N PHE A 117 24.85 26.72 8.85
CA PHE A 117 25.39 27.98 9.32
C PHE A 117 26.93 27.92 9.29
N ARG A 118 27.53 28.89 8.59
CA ARG A 118 28.94 29.33 8.67
C ARG A 118 30.01 28.49 7.99
N THR A 119 30.16 28.59 6.66
CA THR A 119 31.53 28.59 6.06
C THR A 119 31.74 29.32 4.72
N THR A 120 30.81 30.15 4.22
CA THR A 120 31.10 30.93 2.98
C THR A 120 30.72 32.41 3.06
N MET A 121 30.73 32.99 4.27
CA MET A 121 30.83 34.44 4.50
C MET A 121 32.31 34.90 4.42
N LEU A 122 33.01 34.43 3.39
CA LEU A 122 34.36 34.84 2.98
C LEU A 122 34.31 35.07 1.46
N ASN A 123 33.67 36.19 1.09
CA ASN A 123 33.74 36.94 -0.16
C ASN A 123 32.53 37.90 -0.09
N GLY A 124 32.59 39.04 0.60
CA GLY A 124 33.71 39.96 0.58
C GLY A 124 33.69 40.73 -0.73
N CYS A 125 32.92 41.83 -0.74
CA CYS A 125 33.14 43.04 -1.53
C CYS A 125 32.84 43.09 -3.04
N MET A 126 32.08 44.15 -3.36
CA MET A 126 32.28 45.12 -4.45
C MET A 126 31.97 44.73 -5.90
N PHE A 127 30.94 45.40 -6.42
CA PHE A 127 31.00 46.32 -7.57
C PHE A 127 32.17 46.16 -8.55
N SER A 128 31.87 45.71 -9.77
CA SER A 128 32.03 46.46 -11.04
C SER A 128 31.42 45.67 -12.19
#